data_AF-A0A411HGM5-F1
#
_entry.id   AF-A0A411HGM5-F1
#
_cell.length_a   1.000
_cell.length_b   1.000
_cell.length_c   1.000
_cell.angle_alpha   90.00
_cell.angle_beta   90.00
_cell.angle_gamma   90.00
#
_symmetry.space_group_name_H-M   'P 1'
#
loop_
_entity.id
_entity.type
_entity.pdbx_description
1 polymer ?
#
loop_
_entity_poly.entity_id
_entity_poly.type
_entity_poly.pdbx_seq_one_letter_code
_entity_poly.pdbx_strand_id
1 'polypeptide(L)'
;MKLRLASIFGLTFGLLSVANAVSYSSLEERMSQGEMHATGLDKLSAAELKSLNDWLQSHSTGTLTKAHAVEETFYPEASDKVTVNDQIDGQFTGWRGKTTFKLKNGQEWQQAESGTGCLNYHTADAKVTIKPMLMGSWLLYVDNTDCNLRVKRLK
;
A
#
# COMPACT_ATOMS: atom_id res chain seq x y z
N MET A 1 -61.56 34.74 2.85
CA MET A 1 -60.32 34.00 3.17
C MET A 1 -59.19 34.67 2.38
N LYS A 2 -58.30 35.41 3.04
CA LYS A 2 -57.32 36.32 2.39
C LYS A 2 -55.96 35.61 2.22
N LEU A 3 -55.38 35.70 1.01
CA LEU A 3 -54.01 35.29 0.68
C LEU A 3 -52.95 36.20 1.34
N ARG A 4 -51.79 35.64 1.72
CA ARG A 4 -50.51 36.36 1.81
C ARG A 4 -49.34 35.45 1.36
N LEU A 5 -48.60 35.94 0.36
CA LEU A 5 -47.28 35.51 -0.13
C LEU A 5 -46.19 35.64 0.95
N ALA A 6 -45.15 34.79 0.90
CA ALA A 6 -43.74 35.21 0.86
C ALA A 6 -42.77 34.00 0.74
N SER A 7 -41.83 34.14 -0.19
CA SER A 7 -40.63 33.31 -0.46
C SER A 7 -39.77 33.03 0.79
N ILE A 8 -38.82 32.08 0.68
CA ILE A 8 -37.38 32.31 0.96
C ILE A 8 -36.53 31.06 0.63
N PHE A 9 -35.51 31.31 -0.19
CA PHE A 9 -34.22 30.64 -0.37
C PHE A 9 -34.13 29.13 -0.66
N GLY A 10 -33.91 28.83 -1.94
CA GLY A 10 -33.06 27.71 -2.32
C GLY A 10 -31.62 27.98 -1.88
N LEU A 11 -31.07 27.09 -1.07
CA LEU A 11 -29.64 27.00 -0.83
C LEU A 11 -29.14 25.74 -1.54
N THR A 12 -28.87 25.88 -2.83
CA THR A 12 -28.13 24.90 -3.63
C THR A 12 -26.73 24.78 -3.03
N PHE A 13 -26.50 23.71 -2.27
CA PHE A 13 -25.19 23.34 -1.75
C PHE A 13 -24.33 22.87 -2.93
N GLY A 14 -23.57 23.80 -3.51
CA GLY A 14 -22.54 23.47 -4.49
C GLY A 14 -21.46 22.66 -3.79
N LEU A 15 -21.45 21.34 -4.01
CA LEU A 15 -20.28 20.53 -3.72
C LEU A 15 -19.16 20.99 -4.65
N LEU A 16 -18.25 21.81 -4.12
CA LEU A 16 -16.92 21.96 -4.70
C LEU A 16 -16.21 20.60 -4.59
N SER A 17 -16.12 19.90 -5.70
CA SER A 17 -15.21 18.78 -5.87
C SER A 17 -13.78 19.29 -5.73
N VAL A 18 -13.17 19.08 -4.56
CA VAL A 18 -11.72 19.23 -4.38
C VAL A 18 -11.06 18.05 -5.09
N ALA A 19 -10.64 18.26 -6.34
CA ALA A 19 -9.78 17.34 -7.05
C ALA A 19 -8.44 17.30 -6.30
N ASN A 20 -8.22 16.22 -5.55
CA ASN A 20 -6.93 15.95 -4.91
C ASN A 20 -5.97 15.53 -6.03
N ALA A 21 -5.14 16.45 -6.50
CA ALA A 21 -4.02 16.10 -7.34
C ALA A 21 -2.99 15.38 -6.46
N VAL A 22 -2.95 14.06 -6.59
CA VAL A 22 -1.85 13.24 -6.08
C VAL A 22 -0.58 13.75 -6.76
N SER A 23 0.29 14.42 -6.02
CA SER A 23 1.58 14.87 -6.53
C SER A 23 2.48 13.65 -6.71
N TYR A 24 2.61 13.18 -7.95
CA TYR A 24 3.67 12.26 -8.32
C TYR A 24 5.00 13.00 -8.27
N SER A 25 5.84 12.65 -7.28
CA SER A 25 7.23 13.10 -7.26
C SER A 25 7.97 12.54 -8.47
N SER A 26 8.75 13.40 -9.09
CA SER A 26 9.61 13.07 -10.22
C SER A 26 10.61 11.97 -9.86
N LEU A 27 11.12 11.25 -10.86
CA LEU A 27 12.11 10.20 -10.65
C LEU A 27 13.35 10.69 -9.89
N GLU A 28 13.78 11.93 -10.13
CA GLU A 28 14.94 12.58 -9.49
C GLU A 28 14.72 12.88 -8.00
N GLU A 29 13.47 13.07 -7.58
CA GLU A 29 13.11 13.22 -6.16
C GLU A 29 13.10 11.86 -5.44
N ARG A 30 12.96 10.78 -6.19
CA ARG A 30 12.88 9.40 -5.65
C ARG A 30 14.20 8.66 -5.73
N MET A 31 15.05 9.02 -6.69
CA MET A 31 16.31 8.37 -6.98
C MET A 31 17.39 9.44 -7.04
N SER A 32 18.37 9.37 -6.13
CA SER A 32 19.43 10.37 -6.03
C SER A 32 20.30 10.40 -7.30
N GLN A 33 21.02 11.51 -7.53
CA GLN A 33 21.92 11.60 -8.69
C GLN A 33 22.98 10.49 -8.75
N GLY A 34 23.46 9.99 -7.60
CA GLY A 34 24.40 8.88 -7.55
C GLY A 34 23.78 7.58 -8.08
N GLU A 35 22.51 7.32 -7.75
CA GLU A 35 21.75 6.18 -8.25
C GLU A 35 21.36 6.34 -9.73
N MET A 36 21.10 7.57 -10.18
CA MET A 36 20.93 7.87 -11.61
C MET A 36 22.18 7.51 -12.42
N HIS A 37 23.36 7.86 -11.90
CA HIS A 37 24.62 7.52 -12.56
C HIS A 37 24.90 6.01 -12.53
N ALA A 38 24.63 5.35 -11.40
CA ALA A 38 24.82 3.90 -11.26
C ALA A 38 23.90 3.08 -12.18
N THR A 39 22.69 3.58 -12.46
CA THR A 39 21.71 2.97 -13.37
C THR A 39 21.87 3.40 -14.83
N GLY A 40 22.78 4.34 -15.11
CA GLY A 40 23.00 4.89 -16.44
C GLY A 40 21.89 5.80 -16.95
N LEU A 41 20.97 6.22 -16.07
CA LEU A 41 19.90 7.18 -16.36
C LEU A 41 20.43 8.62 -16.53
N ASP A 42 21.67 8.89 -16.09
CA ASP A 42 22.38 10.15 -16.33
C ASP A 42 22.71 10.42 -17.81
N LYS A 43 22.63 9.39 -18.66
CA LYS A 43 22.87 9.49 -20.12
C LYS A 43 21.66 9.99 -20.89
N LEU A 44 20.49 10.04 -20.26
CA LEU A 44 19.28 10.56 -20.87
C LEU A 44 19.35 12.08 -20.93
N SER A 45 18.96 12.64 -22.07
CA SER A 45 18.76 14.08 -22.19
C SER A 45 17.59 14.56 -21.33
N ALA A 46 17.54 15.86 -21.05
CA ALA A 46 16.44 16.47 -20.31
C ALA A 46 15.06 16.19 -20.95
N ALA A 47 15.00 16.08 -22.28
CA ALA A 47 13.76 15.77 -23.00
C ALA A 47 13.34 14.30 -22.78
N GLU A 48 14.28 13.36 -22.83
CA GLU A 48 14.02 11.93 -22.60
C GLU A 48 13.63 11.65 -21.15
N LEU A 49 14.30 12.29 -20.20
CA LEU A 49 13.93 12.23 -18.78
C LEU A 49 12.51 12.73 -18.54
N LYS A 50 12.11 13.81 -19.21
CA LYS A 50 10.74 14.32 -19.14
C LYS A 50 9.74 13.27 -19.66
N SER A 51 9.99 12.69 -20.82
CA SER A 51 9.11 11.65 -21.39
C SER A 51 9.00 10.41 -20.49
N LEU A 52 10.09 10.00 -19.87
CA LEU A 52 10.10 8.92 -18.88
C LEU A 52 9.24 9.27 -17.66
N ASN A 53 9.38 10.50 -17.15
CA ASN A 53 8.60 10.97 -16.01
C ASN A 53 7.09 11.05 -16.34
N ASP A 54 6.73 11.51 -17.53
CA ASP A 54 5.35 11.54 -18.02
C ASP A 54 4.78 10.10 -18.16
N TRP A 55 5.59 9.15 -18.65
CA TRP A 55 5.20 7.74 -18.71
C TRP A 55 4.98 7.14 -17.32
N LEU A 56 5.88 7.40 -16.37
CA LEU A 56 5.74 6.93 -14.98
C LEU A 56 4.48 7.49 -14.30
N GLN A 57 4.12 8.74 -14.56
CA GLN A 57 2.87 9.34 -14.07
C GLN A 57 1.62 8.67 -14.65
N SER A 58 1.65 8.30 -15.93
CA SER A 58 0.51 7.65 -16.59
C SER A 58 0.38 6.14 -16.29
N HIS A 59 1.50 5.48 -15.96
CA HIS A 59 1.56 4.03 -15.73
C HIS A 59 1.75 3.64 -14.26
N SER A 60 1.78 4.61 -13.35
CA SER A 60 1.72 4.36 -11.90
C SER A 60 0.30 3.96 -11.52
N THR A 61 -0.02 2.69 -11.72
CA THR A 61 -1.24 2.03 -11.22
C THR A 61 -1.15 1.76 -9.70
N GLY A 62 -0.52 2.67 -8.96
CA GLY A 62 -0.46 2.71 -7.51
C GLY A 62 -1.70 3.42 -6.98
N THR A 63 -2.70 2.61 -6.66
CA THR A 63 -3.88 2.96 -5.87
C THR A 63 -3.54 3.85 -4.67
N LEU A 64 -3.83 5.14 -4.77
CA LEU A 64 -4.25 5.91 -3.61
C LEU A 64 -5.76 5.78 -3.49
N THR A 65 -6.20 4.63 -2.97
CA THR A 65 -7.42 4.62 -2.18
C THR A 65 -7.16 5.51 -0.97
N LYS A 66 -7.66 6.75 -1.04
CA LYS A 66 -7.96 7.68 0.06
C LYS A 66 -7.64 7.10 1.45
N ALA A 67 -6.41 7.34 1.92
CA ALA A 67 -6.06 7.18 3.33
C ALA A 67 -6.03 8.57 3.98
N HIS A 68 -6.52 8.60 5.21
CA HIS A 68 -6.74 9.77 6.04
C HIS A 68 -5.55 10.73 6.07
N ALA A 69 -5.86 12.03 6.21
CA ALA A 69 -4.92 13.00 6.77
C ALA A 69 -4.39 12.44 8.10
N VAL A 70 -3.14 11.99 8.10
CA VAL A 70 -2.36 11.79 9.31
C VAL A 70 -1.21 12.76 9.18
N GLU A 71 -1.25 13.74 10.08
CA GLU A 71 -0.19 14.68 10.39
C GLU A 71 1.10 13.90 10.64
N GLU A 72 2.01 13.90 9.66
CA GLU A 72 3.31 13.24 9.80
C GLU A 72 4.20 14.07 10.72
N THR A 73 4.25 13.66 11.98
CA THR A 73 5.39 13.98 12.85
C THR A 73 6.58 13.15 12.35
N PHE A 74 7.57 13.87 11.84
CA PHE A 74 8.88 13.36 11.44
C PHE A 74 9.54 12.61 12.61
N TYR A 75 9.62 11.28 12.50
CA TYR A 75 10.50 10.44 13.32
C TYR A 75 11.44 9.67 12.39
N PRO A 76 12.75 9.96 12.39
CA PRO A 76 13.72 9.16 11.66
C PRO A 76 13.98 7.84 12.41
N GLU A 77 14.20 6.76 11.64
CA GLU A 77 14.43 5.35 12.05
C GLU A 77 13.19 4.43 12.16
N ALA A 78 12.55 4.08 11.04
CA ALA A 78 11.66 2.91 10.98
C ALA A 78 11.50 2.32 9.56
N SER A 79 12.59 2.20 8.79
CA SER A 79 12.55 1.63 7.44
C SER A 79 12.06 0.15 7.41
N ASP A 80 12.09 -0.53 8.55
CA ASP A 80 11.76 -1.96 8.65
C ASP A 80 10.32 -2.26 9.10
N LYS A 81 9.52 -1.25 9.46
CA LYS A 81 8.17 -1.46 10.03
C LYS A 81 7.08 -0.81 9.18
N VAL A 82 7.10 -1.10 7.88
CA VAL A 82 6.05 -0.70 6.94
C VAL A 82 5.04 -1.83 6.79
N THR A 83 3.75 -1.49 6.73
CA THR A 83 2.69 -2.47 6.42
C THR A 83 2.91 -3.04 5.02
N VAL A 84 2.94 -4.37 4.90
CA VAL A 84 3.12 -5.07 3.62
C VAL A 84 1.76 -5.53 3.11
N ASN A 85 1.37 -5.10 1.92
CA ASN A 85 0.18 -5.60 1.22
C ASN A 85 0.65 -6.35 -0.03
N ASP A 86 0.44 -7.66 -0.09
CA ASP A 86 0.89 -8.48 -1.22
C ASP A 86 0.07 -9.78 -1.32
N GLN A 87 0.54 -10.72 -2.12
CA GLN A 87 -0.06 -12.00 -2.38
C GLN A 87 0.96 -13.12 -2.16
N ILE A 88 0.51 -14.24 -1.61
CA ILE A 88 1.33 -15.44 -1.49
C ILE A 88 1.67 -15.96 -2.89
N ASP A 89 2.95 -16.18 -3.14
CA ASP A 89 3.47 -16.71 -4.40
C ASP A 89 3.33 -18.24 -4.45
N GLY A 90 2.52 -18.72 -5.41
CA GLY A 90 2.36 -20.14 -5.69
C GLY A 90 1.33 -20.87 -4.83
N GLN A 91 1.52 -22.19 -4.69
CA GLN A 91 0.59 -23.06 -3.96
C GLN A 91 0.80 -22.95 -2.45
N PHE A 92 -0.24 -22.54 -1.74
CA PHE A 92 -0.26 -22.46 -0.28
C PHE A 92 -1.16 -23.55 0.31
N THR A 93 -0.60 -24.36 1.21
CA THR A 93 -1.30 -25.55 1.76
C THR A 93 -1.79 -25.37 3.19
N GLY A 94 -1.82 -24.14 3.69
CA GLY A 94 -2.35 -23.78 5.00
C GLY A 94 -1.31 -23.60 6.11
N TRP A 95 -1.81 -23.31 7.30
CA TRP A 95 -1.03 -22.93 8.49
C TRP A 95 -0.83 -24.12 9.43
N ARG A 96 0.42 -24.58 9.59
CA ARG A 96 0.79 -25.79 10.37
C ARG A 96 1.71 -25.50 11.56
N GLY A 97 1.71 -24.27 12.06
CA GLY A 97 2.50 -23.82 13.21
C GLY A 97 3.92 -23.36 12.88
N LYS A 98 4.47 -23.77 11.73
CA LYS A 98 5.80 -23.33 11.20
C LYS A 98 5.78 -23.12 9.69
N THR A 99 4.61 -22.89 9.12
CA THR A 99 4.49 -22.71 7.67
C THR A 99 5.34 -21.52 7.24
N THR A 100 6.18 -21.75 6.23
CA THR A 100 6.99 -20.72 5.56
C THR A 100 6.38 -20.47 4.20
N PHE A 101 6.29 -19.21 3.79
CA PHE A 101 5.70 -18.79 2.54
C PHE A 101 6.45 -17.58 1.99
N LYS A 102 6.35 -17.40 0.68
CA LYS A 102 6.96 -16.30 -0.05
C LYS A 102 5.87 -15.42 -0.64
N LEU A 103 6.08 -14.12 -0.64
CA LEU A 103 5.20 -13.16 -1.29
C LEU A 103 5.65 -12.90 -2.73
N LYS A 104 4.76 -12.37 -3.59
CA LYS A 104 5.10 -12.05 -4.99
C LYS A 104 6.20 -11.00 -5.12
N ASN A 105 6.34 -10.10 -4.14
CA ASN A 105 7.46 -9.15 -4.04
C ASN A 105 8.80 -9.81 -3.65
N GLY A 106 8.83 -11.13 -3.43
CA GLY A 106 10.03 -11.90 -3.10
C GLY A 106 10.34 -12.02 -1.61
N GLN A 107 9.60 -11.36 -0.72
CA GLN A 107 9.82 -11.47 0.74
C GLN A 107 9.46 -12.85 1.26
N GLU A 108 10.25 -13.35 2.21
CA GLU A 108 10.05 -14.65 2.85
C GLU A 108 9.59 -14.48 4.30
N TRP A 109 8.51 -15.17 4.66
CA TRP A 109 7.86 -15.06 5.97
C TRP A 109 7.59 -16.43 6.56
N GLN A 110 7.61 -16.52 7.88
CA GLN A 110 7.31 -17.74 8.63
C GLN A 110 6.29 -17.49 9.72
N GLN A 111 5.35 -18.42 9.88
CA GLN A 111 4.43 -18.46 11.01
C GLN A 111 5.21 -18.52 12.34
N ALA A 112 4.85 -17.61 13.26
CA ALA A 112 5.52 -17.42 14.53
C ALA A 112 4.71 -17.93 15.73
N GLU A 113 3.60 -18.62 15.50
CA GLU A 113 2.79 -19.24 16.55
C GLU A 113 2.40 -20.68 16.20
N SER A 114 2.20 -21.51 17.23
CA SER A 114 1.94 -22.95 17.09
C SER A 114 0.52 -23.30 16.65
N GLY A 115 -0.38 -22.31 16.52
CA GLY A 115 -1.79 -22.53 16.19
C GLY A 115 -2.00 -22.96 14.73
N THR A 116 -2.96 -23.85 14.51
CA THR A 116 -3.43 -24.21 13.16
C THR A 116 -4.69 -23.43 12.75
N GLY A 117 -5.12 -22.43 13.53
CA GLY A 117 -6.48 -21.85 13.55
C GLY A 117 -7.08 -21.33 12.23
N CYS A 118 -6.30 -21.30 11.15
CA CYS A 118 -6.73 -20.95 9.81
C CYS A 118 -6.79 -22.21 8.91
N LEU A 119 -7.60 -23.21 9.31
CA LEU A 119 -7.53 -24.58 8.78
C LEU A 119 -8.09 -24.83 7.37
N ASN A 120 -8.68 -23.86 6.68
CA ASN A 120 -9.48 -24.16 5.46
C ASN A 120 -9.19 -23.25 4.25
N TYR A 121 -7.99 -22.68 4.13
CA TYR A 121 -7.67 -21.80 3.01
C TYR A 121 -6.76 -22.50 1.98
N HIS A 122 -7.40 -23.12 1.00
CA HIS A 122 -6.77 -23.64 -0.23
C HIS A 122 -7.01 -22.62 -1.35
N THR A 123 -6.30 -21.51 -1.35
CA THR A 123 -6.26 -20.66 -2.54
C THR A 123 -4.82 -20.54 -3.02
N ALA A 124 -4.64 -20.84 -4.30
CA ALA A 124 -3.55 -20.24 -5.03
C ALA A 124 -3.74 -18.71 -4.94
N ASP A 125 -2.66 -17.97 -4.74
CA ASP A 125 -2.68 -16.51 -4.81
C ASP A 125 -3.50 -15.82 -3.69
N ALA A 126 -3.35 -16.25 -2.44
CA ALA A 126 -3.96 -15.59 -1.28
C ALA A 126 -3.44 -14.14 -1.11
N LYS A 127 -4.33 -13.14 -1.17
CA LYS A 127 -3.97 -11.75 -0.80
C LYS A 127 -3.84 -11.62 0.71
N VAL A 128 -2.79 -10.96 1.17
CA VAL A 128 -2.45 -10.83 2.58
C VAL A 128 -1.98 -9.42 2.92
N THR A 129 -2.32 -9.00 4.14
CA THR A 129 -1.84 -7.76 4.75
C THR A 129 -1.00 -8.11 5.98
N ILE A 130 0.24 -7.65 6.06
CA ILE A 130 1.13 -7.89 7.19
C ILE A 130 1.43 -6.57 7.88
N LYS A 131 1.04 -6.44 9.15
CA LYS A 131 1.21 -5.23 9.96
C LYS A 131 2.29 -5.45 11.03
N PRO A 132 3.18 -4.47 11.24
CA PRO A 132 4.12 -4.52 12.35
C PRO A 132 3.37 -4.40 13.67
N MET A 133 3.80 -5.17 14.66
CA MET A 133 3.31 -5.12 16.03
C MET A 133 4.42 -4.64 16.97
N LEU A 134 4.03 -4.33 18.21
CA LEU A 134 4.97 -4.08 19.30
C LEU A 134 5.90 -5.29 19.49
N MET A 135 7.11 -5.03 20.00
CA MET A 135 8.15 -6.04 20.27
C MET A 135 8.67 -6.80 19.02
N GLY A 136 8.51 -6.23 17.82
CA GLY A 136 9.11 -6.80 16.60
C GLY A 136 8.37 -8.00 16.01
N SER A 137 7.23 -8.35 16.59
CA SER A 137 6.31 -9.33 15.98
C SER A 137 5.53 -8.70 14.83
N TRP A 138 4.97 -9.52 13.96
CA TRP A 138 4.12 -9.10 12.85
C TRP A 138 2.82 -9.88 12.88
N LEU A 139 1.73 -9.23 12.48
CA LEU A 139 0.42 -9.86 12.36
C LEU A 139 0.01 -9.87 10.89
N LEU A 140 -0.17 -11.07 10.36
CA LEU A 140 -0.69 -11.29 9.01
C LEU A 140 -2.20 -11.43 9.07
N TYR A 141 -2.88 -10.83 8.10
CA TYR A 141 -4.30 -10.96 7.82
C TYR A 141 -4.46 -11.55 6.43
N VAL A 142 -5.36 -12.52 6.28
CA VAL A 142 -5.72 -13.08 4.97
C VAL A 142 -7.00 -12.41 4.50
N ASP A 143 -6.96 -11.80 3.31
CA ASP A 143 -8.11 -11.08 2.75
C ASP A 143 -9.33 -11.99 2.60
N ASN A 144 -10.52 -11.41 2.78
CA ASN A 144 -11.82 -12.10 2.75
C ASN A 144 -11.98 -13.21 3.80
N THR A 145 -11.21 -13.16 4.89
CA THR A 145 -11.34 -14.08 6.02
C THR A 145 -11.10 -13.37 7.34
N ASP A 146 -11.58 -13.96 8.44
CA ASP A 146 -11.21 -13.54 9.80
C ASP A 146 -9.87 -14.16 10.26
N CYS A 147 -9.16 -14.84 9.35
CA CYS A 147 -7.87 -15.44 9.66
C CYS A 147 -6.81 -14.36 9.85
N ASN A 148 -6.27 -14.31 11.06
CA ASN A 148 -5.07 -13.56 11.38
C ASN A 148 -4.10 -14.45 12.16
N LEU A 149 -2.80 -14.27 11.93
CA LEU A 149 -1.77 -15.03 12.62
C LEU A 149 -0.44 -14.28 12.73
N ARG A 150 0.32 -14.61 13.76
CA ARG A 150 1.65 -14.03 13.94
C ARG A 150 2.64 -14.61 12.93
N VAL A 151 3.45 -13.73 12.35
CA VAL A 151 4.53 -14.07 11.44
C VAL A 151 5.82 -13.35 11.81
N LYS A 152 6.93 -13.82 11.27
CA LYS A 152 8.24 -13.16 11.33
C LYS A 152 8.83 -13.12 9.91
N ARG A 153 9.50 -12.02 9.58
CA ARG A 153 10.26 -11.91 8.33
C ARG A 153 11.52 -12.76 8.44
N LEU A 154 11.80 -13.55 7.40
CA LEU A 154 13.03 -14.32 7.28
C LEU A 154 14.07 -13.59 6.43
N LYS A 155 13.62 -12.98 5.32
CA LYS A 155 14.41 -12.19 4.37
C LYS A 155 13.59 -11.03 3.84
#